data_AF-A0A926Z866-F1
#
_entry.id   AF-A0A926Z866-F1
#
_cell.length_a   1.000
_cell.length_b   1.000
_cell.length_c   1.000
_cell.angle_alpha   90.00
_cell.angle_beta   90.00
_cell.angle_gamma   90.00
#
_symmetry.space_group_name_H-M   'P 1'
#
loop_
_entity.id
_entity.type
_entity.pdbx_description
1 polymer ?
#
loop_
_entity_poly.entity_id
_entity_poly.type
_entity_poly.pdbx_seq_one_letter_code
_entity_poly.pdbx_strand_id
1 'polypeptide(L)'
;MPYPNPAGYYSLEMPESIEKEIVELEYVETAELLNEITYTLTPCGTDDITTNDLSQEADDWINQRSPEQTISLIRWLAERLDYLAKGTHHP
;
A
#
# COMPACT_ATOMS: atom_id res chain seq x y z
N MET A 1 15.00 7.06 10.09
CA MET A 1 14.38 8.29 9.53
C MET A 1 12.88 8.18 9.79
N PRO A 2 12.12 9.24 10.10
CA PRO A 2 10.67 9.16 10.04
C PRO A 2 10.25 8.85 8.59
N TYR A 3 9.46 7.80 8.41
CA TYR A 3 8.94 7.41 7.09
C TYR A 3 8.06 8.53 6.53
N PRO A 4 8.16 8.89 5.23
CA PRO A 4 7.35 9.96 4.66
C PRO A 4 5.87 9.66 4.82
N ASN A 5 5.19 10.60 5.48
CA ASN A 5 3.74 10.60 5.60
C ASN A 5 3.12 10.63 4.18
N PRO A 6 2.08 9.83 3.89
CA PRO A 6 1.32 9.89 2.64
C PRO A 6 0.80 11.29 2.29
N ALA A 7 0.81 12.25 3.22
CA ALA A 7 0.54 13.68 2.99
C ALA A 7 1.39 14.34 1.87
N GLY A 8 2.48 13.71 1.41
CA GLY A 8 3.24 14.15 0.21
C GLY A 8 2.65 13.67 -1.13
N TYR A 9 1.71 12.73 -1.11
CA TYR A 9 0.97 12.22 -2.24
C TYR A 9 -0.35 12.99 -2.32
N TYR A 10 -0.31 14.16 -2.96
CA TYR A 10 -1.42 15.13 -2.99
C TYR A 10 -2.79 14.56 -3.42
N SER A 11 -2.83 13.37 -4.03
CA SER A 11 -4.04 12.66 -4.45
C SER A 11 -4.46 11.50 -3.54
N LEU A 12 -3.60 11.02 -2.64
CA LEU A 12 -3.87 9.86 -1.79
C LEU A 12 -4.61 10.30 -0.50
N GLU A 13 -5.91 10.51 -0.61
CA GLU A 13 -6.79 10.75 0.55
C GLU A 13 -7.05 9.43 1.29
N MET A 14 -6.07 9.01 2.10
CA MET A 14 -6.14 7.82 2.94
C MET A 14 -6.64 8.15 4.35
N PRO A 15 -7.68 7.46 4.86
CA PRO A 15 -8.09 7.54 6.26
C PRO A 15 -6.95 7.14 7.20
N GLU A 16 -6.84 7.84 8.34
CA GLU A 16 -5.79 7.60 9.34
C GLU A 16 -5.81 6.16 9.90
N SER A 17 -7.00 5.55 10.04
CA SER A 17 -7.16 4.15 10.45
C SER A 17 -6.45 3.19 9.49
N ILE A 18 -6.71 3.37 8.19
CA ILE A 18 -6.16 2.55 7.12
C ILE A 18 -4.66 2.80 6.96
N GLU A 19 -4.22 4.07 7.06
CA GLU A 19 -2.79 4.41 7.05
C GLU A 19 -2.06 3.63 8.14
N LYS A 20 -2.62 3.61 9.35
CA LYS A 20 -2.00 2.92 10.48
C LYS A 20 -1.90 1.42 10.24
N GLU A 21 -2.95 0.78 9.73
CA GLU A 21 -2.93 -0.64 9.37
C GLU A 21 -1.81 -0.94 8.36
N ILE A 22 -1.73 -0.16 7.27
CA ILE A 22 -0.71 -0.41 6.24
C ILE A 22 0.71 -0.07 6.74
N VAL A 23 0.86 0.89 7.65
CA VAL A 23 2.14 1.20 8.30
C VAL A 23 2.58 0.12 9.27
N GLU A 24 1.69 -0.72 9.78
CA GLU A 24 2.04 -1.86 10.64
C GLU A 24 2.58 -3.07 9.85
N LEU A 25 2.31 -3.14 8.53
CA LEU A 25 2.81 -4.22 7.69
C LEU A 25 4.34 -4.30 7.64
N GLU A 26 4.90 -5.50 7.74
CA GLU A 26 6.31 -5.78 7.55
C GLU A 26 6.68 -5.87 6.06
N TYR A 27 7.95 -6.21 5.79
CA TYR A 27 8.50 -6.16 4.42
C TYR A 27 7.78 -7.10 3.46
N VAL A 28 7.54 -8.34 3.88
CA VAL A 28 6.89 -9.36 3.04
C VAL A 28 5.44 -8.97 2.77
N GLU A 29 4.69 -8.63 3.81
CA GLU A 29 3.27 -8.23 3.74
C GLU A 29 3.09 -6.98 2.86
N THR A 30 3.98 -5.99 2.99
CA THR A 30 3.96 -4.79 2.13
C THR A 30 4.24 -5.14 0.66
N ALA A 31 5.12 -6.12 0.40
CA ALA A 31 5.46 -6.54 -0.95
C ALA A 31 4.31 -7.32 -1.60
N GLU A 32 3.64 -8.17 -0.83
CA GLU A 32 2.45 -8.90 -1.24
C GLU A 32 1.31 -7.93 -1.58
N LEU A 33 1.00 -6.98 -0.69
CA LEU A 33 0.01 -5.93 -0.93
C LEU A 33 0.30 -5.12 -2.20
N LEU A 34 1.55 -4.68 -2.39
CA LEU A 34 1.95 -3.96 -3.60
C LEU A 34 1.75 -4.81 -4.87
N ASN A 35 2.11 -6.09 -4.80
CA ASN A 35 1.95 -7.01 -5.92
C ASN A 35 0.48 -7.23 -6.27
N GLU A 36 -0.39 -7.42 -5.27
CA GLU A 36 -1.84 -7.56 -5.47
C GLU A 36 -2.45 -6.33 -6.13
N ILE A 37 -2.16 -5.12 -5.62
CA ILE A 37 -2.62 -3.86 -6.20
C ILE A 37 -2.12 -3.69 -7.65
N THR A 38 -0.89 -4.11 -7.93
CA THR A 38 -0.34 -4.01 -9.29
C THR A 38 -0.96 -5.05 -10.22
N TYR A 39 -1.29 -6.23 -9.72
CA TYR A 39 -1.90 -7.31 -10.48
C TYR A 39 -3.33 -6.96 -10.91
N THR A 40 -4.13 -6.32 -10.05
CA THR A 40 -5.49 -5.87 -10.40
C THR A 40 -5.53 -4.77 -11.45
N LEU A 41 -4.42 -4.06 -11.68
CA LEU A 41 -4.28 -3.13 -12.81
C LEU A 41 -3.99 -3.82 -14.14
N THR A 42 -3.63 -5.10 -14.15
CA THR A 42 -3.36 -5.82 -15.41
C THR A 42 -4.67 -6.22 -16.10
N PRO A 43 -4.72 -6.25 -17.45
CA PRO A 43 -5.94 -6.59 -18.20
C PRO A 43 -6.53 -7.98 -17.91
N CYS A 44 -5.78 -8.83 -17.20
CA CYS A 44 -6.16 -10.18 -16.81
C CYS A 44 -6.53 -10.30 -15.33
N GLY A 45 -6.27 -9.28 -14.51
CA GLY A 45 -6.67 -9.21 -13.11
C GLY A 45 -8.08 -8.65 -13.02
N THR A 46 -9.07 -9.50 -12.80
CA THR A 46 -10.47 -9.10 -12.56
C THR A 46 -10.91 -9.35 -11.11
N ASP A 47 -9.98 -9.77 -10.26
CA ASP A 47 -10.28 -10.15 -8.89
C ASP A 47 -10.15 -8.92 -7.99
N ASP A 48 -11.09 -8.75 -7.07
CA ASP A 48 -11.00 -7.75 -6.01
C ASP A 48 -9.79 -8.06 -5.12
N ILE A 49 -9.13 -7.02 -4.62
CA ILE A 49 -8.03 -7.18 -3.65
C ILE A 49 -8.63 -7.68 -2.34
N THR A 50 -8.13 -8.82 -1.88
CA THR A 50 -8.45 -9.39 -0.56
C THR A 50 -7.15 -9.72 0.14
N THR A 51 -6.78 -8.92 1.12
CA THR A 51 -5.52 -9.11 1.85
C THR A 51 -5.84 -9.80 3.17
N ASN A 52 -5.05 -10.81 3.58
CA ASN A 52 -5.30 -11.50 4.85
C ASN A 52 -4.87 -10.67 6.07
N ASP A 53 -4.05 -9.63 5.85
CA ASP A 53 -3.36 -8.86 6.89
C ASP A 53 -3.97 -7.47 7.13
N LEU A 54 -4.96 -7.05 6.32
CA LEU A 54 -5.70 -5.81 6.54
C LEU A 54 -7.16 -6.08 6.92
N SER A 55 -7.82 -5.06 7.44
CA SER A 55 -9.26 -5.11 7.64
C SER A 55 -10.04 -5.07 6.32
N GLN A 56 -11.27 -5.57 6.34
CA GLN A 56 -12.20 -5.43 5.20
C GLN A 56 -12.42 -3.95 4.81
N GLU A 57 -12.38 -3.03 5.79
CA GLU A 57 -12.50 -1.59 5.51
C GLU A 57 -11.33 -1.08 4.67
N ALA A 58 -10.11 -1.54 4.97
CA ALA A 58 -8.92 -1.22 4.19
C ALA A 58 -9.01 -1.82 2.78
N ASP A 59 -9.37 -3.10 2.66
CA ASP A 59 -9.57 -3.75 1.36
C ASP A 59 -10.62 -3.00 0.50
N ASP A 60 -11.78 -2.67 1.08
CA ASP A 60 -12.84 -1.92 0.40
C ASP A 60 -12.36 -0.54 -0.06
N TRP A 61 -11.58 0.16 0.78
CA TRP A 61 -11.03 1.46 0.43
C TRP A 61 -10.04 1.37 -0.74
N ILE A 62 -9.17 0.35 -0.75
CA ILE A 62 -8.20 0.10 -1.82
C ILE A 62 -8.92 -0.21 -3.14
N ASN A 63 -9.93 -1.08 -3.12
CA ASN A 63 -10.69 -1.47 -4.31
C ASN A 63 -11.51 -0.32 -4.91
N GLN A 64 -11.90 0.68 -4.11
CA GLN A 64 -12.68 1.84 -4.56
C GLN A 64 -11.83 3.02 -5.04
N ARG A 65 -10.50 2.88 -5.15
CA ARG A 65 -9.61 3.97 -5.56
C ARG A 65 -9.76 4.31 -7.04
N SER A 66 -9.64 5.60 -7.36
CA SER A 66 -9.48 6.04 -8.74
C SER A 66 -8.10 5.62 -9.28
N PRO A 67 -7.90 5.53 -10.61
CA PRO A 67 -6.59 5.19 -11.17
C PRO A 67 -5.44 6.09 -10.68
N GLU A 68 -5.69 7.39 -10.48
CA GLU A 68 -4.70 8.33 -9.94
C GLU A 68 -4.35 8.02 -8.48
N GLN A 69 -5.35 7.66 -7.69
CA GLN A 69 -5.17 7.23 -6.30
C GLN A 69 -4.43 5.91 -6.21
N THR A 70 -4.74 4.94 -7.08
CA THR A 70 -4.03 3.65 -7.13
C THR A 70 -2.55 3.84 -7.50
N ILE A 71 -2.25 4.70 -8.48
CA ILE A 71 -0.84 5.03 -8.82
C ILE A 71 -0.12 5.68 -7.63
N SER A 72 -0.81 6.53 -6.88
CA SER A 72 -0.25 7.19 -5.70
C SER A 72 0.02 6.18 -4.58
N LEU A 73 -0.90 5.24 -4.36
CA LEU A 73 -0.77 4.15 -3.40
C LEU A 73 0.41 3.23 -3.76
N ILE A 74 0.55 2.84 -5.03
CA ILE A 74 1.67 2.04 -5.53
C ILE A 74 3.01 2.70 -5.24
N ARG A 75 3.13 4.00 -5.53
CA ARG A 75 4.37 4.75 -5.27
C ARG A 75 4.68 4.80 -3.78
N TRP A 76 3.69 5.08 -2.96
CA TRP A 76 3.85 5.10 -1.51
C TRP A 76 4.26 3.74 -0.96
N LEU A 77 3.61 2.64 -1.36
CA LEU A 77 4.00 1.29 -0.96
C LEU A 77 5.41 0.92 -1.42
N ALA A 78 5.84 1.34 -2.62
CA ALA A 78 7.19 1.11 -3.12
C ALA A 78 8.26 1.88 -2.30
N GLU A 79 7.99 3.14 -1.94
CA GLU A 79 8.86 3.89 -1.02
C GLU A 79 8.92 3.23 0.37
N ARG A 80 7.80 2.65 0.82
CA ARG A 80 7.73 1.89 2.07
C ARG A 80 8.63 0.66 2.05
N LEU A 81 8.58 -0.11 0.97
CA LEU A 81 9.46 -1.25 0.79
C LEU A 81 10.93 -0.87 0.79
N ASP A 82 11.30 0.21 0.09
CA ASP A 82 12.68 0.71 0.10
C ASP A 82 13.11 1.16 1.51
N TYR A 83 12.23 1.82 2.26
CA TYR A 83 12.48 2.17 3.66
C TYR A 83 12.70 0.93 4.54
N LEU A 84 11.82 -0.08 4.44
CA LEU A 84 11.95 -1.32 5.20
C LEU A 84 13.20 -2.11 4.82
N ALA A 85 13.54 -2.19 3.52
CA ALA A 85 14.74 -2.85 3.03
C ALA A 85 16.03 -2.20 3.55
N LYS A 86 16.03 -0.87 3.74
CA LYS A 86 17.14 -0.15 4.36
C LYS A 86 17.22 -0.38 5.87
N GLY A 87 16.08 -0.59 6.53
CA GLY A 87 16.00 -0.92 7.95
C GLY A 87 16.52 -2.32 8.31
N THR A 88 16.39 -3.29 7.40
CA THR A 88 16.86 -4.68 7.60
C THR A 88 18.37 -4.86 7.41
N HIS A 89 19.11 -3.81 7.04
CA HIS A 89 20.56 -3.83 6.81
C HIS A 89 21.40 -3.12 7.89
N HIS A 90 20.86 -2.83 9.07
CA HIS A 90 21.68 -2.40 10.21
C HIS A 90 22.08 -3.60 11.09
N PRO A 91 23.37 -3.98 11.16
CA PRO A 91 23.88 -4.97 12.11
C PRO A 91 23.83 -4.46 13.56
#